data_AF-A0A8X6JPY4-F1
#
_entry.id   AF-A0A8X6JPY4-F1
#
_cell.length_a   1.000
_cell.length_b   1.000
_cell.length_c   1.000
_cell.angle_alpha   90.00
_cell.angle_beta   90.00
_cell.angle_gamma   90.00
#
_symmetry.space_group_name_H-M   'P 1'
#
loop_
_entity.id
_entity.type
_entity.pdbx_description
1 polymer ?
#
loop_
_entity_poly.entity_id
_entity_poly.type
_entity_poly.pdbx_seq_one_letter_code
_entity_poly.pdbx_strand_id
1 'polypeptide(L)'
;MTSNCDSLIVTKKSVISIIAKIFDSLGLIGPVITRTKIFLQSLWQLKLDWNYQLPSNLVSYWKSFIDALESINCLNIPRYCLQDKSIRTELHGFSDSSEKAYGAALYLRCIDSSGQISVRLLCSKSKVAPLKSAETTKAKIRNSFWIPSARNVVRKILRTCITCRKISAKGSQQLMADLPAARVTACRVFTQ
;
A
#
# COMPACT_ATOMS: atom_id res chain seq x y z
N MET A 1 -16.33 -14.64 16.01
CA MET A 1 -17.34 -14.04 15.11
C MET A 1 -17.63 -15.02 13.98
N THR A 2 -18.10 -16.21 14.32
CA THR A 2 -18.25 -17.32 13.38
C THR A 2 -19.65 -17.90 13.56
N SER A 3 -20.60 -17.37 12.81
CA SER A 3 -21.83 -18.08 12.48
C SER A 3 -22.32 -17.64 11.11
N ASN A 4 -22.54 -18.65 10.25
CA ASN A 4 -23.10 -18.61 8.89
C ASN A 4 -22.37 -17.75 7.85
N CYS A 5 -21.64 -18.40 6.92
CA CYS A 5 -22.07 -18.44 5.52
C CYS A 5 -21.04 -19.18 4.63
N ASP A 6 -21.30 -20.45 4.33
CA ASP A 6 -20.54 -21.20 3.31
C ASP A 6 -20.98 -20.88 1.86
N SER A 7 -21.78 -19.84 1.66
CA SER A 7 -22.18 -19.35 0.32
C SER A 7 -22.27 -17.82 0.23
N LEU A 8 -21.42 -17.09 0.96
CA LEU A 8 -21.35 -15.62 0.84
C LEU A 8 -20.51 -15.29 -0.40
N ILE A 9 -21.19 -14.85 -1.46
CA ILE A 9 -20.55 -14.28 -2.65
C ILE A 9 -19.62 -13.16 -2.18
N VAL A 10 -18.31 -13.35 -2.35
CA VAL A 10 -17.32 -12.33 -2.00
C VAL A 10 -17.32 -11.29 -3.11
N THR A 11 -17.73 -10.07 -2.77
CA THR A 11 -17.79 -8.92 -3.66
C THR A 11 -16.81 -7.85 -3.17
N LYS A 12 -16.49 -6.89 -4.04
CA LYS A 12 -15.66 -5.73 -3.63
C LYS A 12 -16.31 -4.98 -2.45
N LYS A 13 -17.65 -4.85 -2.46
CA LYS A 13 -18.40 -4.22 -1.37
C LYS A 13 -18.26 -4.98 -0.05
N SER A 14 -18.36 -6.31 -0.05
CA SER A 14 -18.21 -7.09 1.17
C SER A 14 -16.79 -7.02 1.74
N VAL A 15 -15.77 -7.05 0.88
CA VAL A 15 -14.36 -6.84 1.29
C VAL A 15 -14.19 -5.50 1.98
N ILE A 16 -14.65 -4.40 1.37
CA ILE A 16 -14.55 -3.05 1.97
C ILE A 16 -15.26 -3.00 3.32
N SER A 17 -16.46 -3.57 3.41
CA SER A 17 -17.23 -3.62 4.65
C SER A 17 -16.48 -4.35 5.76
N ILE A 18 -15.82 -5.47 5.45
CA ILE A 18 -15.01 -6.22 6.42
C ILE A 18 -13.77 -5.41 6.83
N ILE A 19 -13.05 -4.80 5.88
CA ILE A 19 -11.88 -3.98 6.18
C ILE A 19 -12.23 -2.82 7.12
N ALA A 20 -13.40 -2.19 6.92
CA ALA A 20 -13.85 -1.08 7.75
C ALA A 20 -14.13 -1.48 9.22
N LYS A 21 -14.37 -2.77 9.51
CA LYS A 21 -14.53 -3.29 10.88
C LYS A 21 -13.20 -3.41 11.62
N ILE A 22 -12.07 -3.42 10.91
CA ILE A 22 -10.73 -3.50 11.50
C ILE A 22 -10.29 -2.07 11.85
N PHE A 23 -10.46 -1.70 13.12
CA PHE A 23 -10.09 -0.37 13.63
C PHE A 23 -8.80 -0.43 14.45
N ASP A 24 -7.86 0.47 14.16
CA ASP A 24 -6.57 0.58 14.84
C ASP A 24 -6.10 2.03 14.79
N SER A 25 -6.38 2.77 15.87
CA SER A 25 -6.03 4.19 15.99
C SER A 25 -4.52 4.40 16.14
N LEU A 26 -3.83 3.46 16.81
CA LEU A 26 -2.42 3.56 17.16
C LEU A 26 -1.50 2.85 16.16
N GLY A 27 -2.04 2.09 15.20
CA GLY A 27 -1.26 1.33 14.23
C GLY A 27 -0.60 0.08 14.83
N LEU A 28 -1.12 -0.47 15.92
CA LEU A 28 -0.55 -1.63 16.60
C LEU A 28 -0.65 -2.92 15.77
N ILE A 29 -1.71 -3.04 14.96
CA ILE A 29 -1.90 -4.11 13.96
C ILE A 29 -1.63 -3.58 12.54
N GLY A 30 -0.78 -2.55 12.43
CA GLY A 30 -0.40 -1.89 11.18
C GLY A 30 -0.06 -2.85 10.03
N PRO A 31 0.73 -3.92 10.22
CA PRO A 31 1.02 -4.89 9.16
C PRO A 31 -0.23 -5.56 8.57
N VAL A 32 -1.21 -5.89 9.40
CA VAL A 32 -2.48 -6.52 9.00
C VAL A 32 -3.30 -5.57 8.15
N ILE A 33 -3.49 -4.34 8.63
CA ILE A 33 -4.23 -3.29 7.92
C ILE A 33 -3.54 -2.91 6.61
N THR A 34 -2.22 -2.97 6.56
CA THR A 34 -1.48 -2.70 5.34
C THR A 34 -1.76 -3.75 4.27
N ARG A 35 -1.77 -5.04 4.64
CA ARG A 35 -2.10 -6.13 3.72
C ARG A 35 -3.53 -6.00 3.16
N THR A 36 -4.51 -5.67 4.00
CA THR A 36 -5.89 -5.45 3.54
C THR A 36 -6.00 -4.27 2.58
N LYS A 37 -5.33 -3.15 2.88
CA LYS A 37 -5.35 -1.97 2.01
C LYS A 37 -4.63 -2.22 0.67
N ILE A 38 -3.55 -3.01 0.65
CA ILE A 38 -2.89 -3.44 -0.60
C ILE A 38 -3.85 -4.30 -1.43
N PHE A 39 -4.51 -5.29 -0.81
CA PHE A 39 -5.49 -6.11 -1.49
C PHE A 39 -6.63 -5.26 -2.08
N LEU A 40 -7.15 -4.33 -1.29
CA LEU A 40 -8.18 -3.39 -1.75
C LEU A 40 -7.69 -2.55 -2.95
N GLN A 41 -6.45 -2.05 -2.92
CA GLN A 41 -5.86 -1.34 -4.05
C GLN A 41 -5.83 -2.21 -5.32
N SER A 42 -5.52 -3.50 -5.20
CA SER A 42 -5.53 -4.44 -6.33
C SER A 42 -6.94 -4.64 -6.91
N LEU A 43 -7.98 -4.73 -6.08
CA LEU A 43 -9.37 -4.83 -6.53
C LEU A 43 -9.83 -3.58 -7.29
N TRP A 44 -9.31 -2.40 -6.93
CA TRP A 44 -9.57 -1.17 -7.67
C TRP A 44 -8.93 -1.16 -9.06
N GLN A 45 -7.74 -1.76 -9.20
CA GLN A 45 -7.06 -1.87 -10.50
C GLN A 45 -7.83 -2.75 -11.49
N LEU A 46 -8.56 -3.76 -11.00
CA LEU A 46 -9.38 -4.64 -11.84
C LEU A 46 -10.63 -3.95 -12.43
N LYS A 47 -10.98 -2.74 -11.99
CA LYS A 47 -12.14 -1.98 -12.47
C LYS A 47 -13.49 -2.73 -12.42
N LEU A 48 -13.62 -3.74 -11.56
CA LEU A 48 -14.85 -4.49 -11.34
C LEU A 48 -15.94 -3.63 -10.67
N ASP A 49 -17.21 -3.93 -10.94
CA ASP A 49 -18.34 -3.36 -10.21
C ASP A 49 -18.31 -3.77 -8.72
N TRP A 50 -18.97 -2.98 -7.87
CA TRP A 50 -19.02 -3.19 -6.43
C TRP A 50 -19.70 -4.50 -6.03
N ASN A 51 -20.75 -4.91 -6.77
CA ASN A 51 -21.52 -6.11 -6.50
C ASN A 51 -21.04 -7.32 -7.32
N TYR A 52 -20.08 -7.12 -8.22
CA TYR A 52 -19.52 -8.20 -9.02
C TYR A 52 -18.76 -9.20 -8.15
N GLN A 53 -18.96 -10.48 -8.42
CA GLN A 53 -18.29 -11.57 -7.71
C GLN A 53 -16.79 -11.59 -8.05
N LEU A 54 -15.95 -11.70 -7.03
CA LEU A 54 -14.51 -11.77 -7.26
C LEU A 54 -14.11 -13.09 -7.96
N PRO A 55 -13.11 -13.06 -8.86
CA PRO A 55 -12.47 -14.26 -9.40
C PRO A 55 -12.04 -15.25 -8.31
N SER A 56 -12.14 -16.55 -8.59
CA SER A 56 -11.91 -17.63 -7.61
C SER A 56 -10.54 -17.55 -6.93
N ASN A 57 -9.50 -17.13 -7.65
CA ASN A 57 -8.15 -16.94 -7.12
C ASN A 57 -8.06 -15.79 -6.09
N LEU A 58 -8.84 -14.73 -6.25
CA LEU A 58 -8.89 -13.63 -5.29
C LEU A 58 -9.74 -14.00 -4.07
N VAL A 59 -10.78 -14.79 -4.28
CA VAL A 59 -11.62 -15.33 -3.19
C VAL A 59 -10.79 -16.24 -2.29
N SER A 60 -10.02 -17.18 -2.85
CA SER A 60 -9.19 -18.08 -2.05
C SER A 60 -8.12 -17.32 -1.27
N TYR A 61 -7.44 -16.35 -1.91
CA TYR A 61 -6.49 -15.47 -1.22
C TYR A 61 -7.16 -14.68 -0.09
N TRP A 62 -8.34 -14.11 -0.33
CA TRP A 62 -9.07 -13.34 0.68
C TRP A 62 -9.50 -14.21 1.86
N LYS A 63 -10.04 -15.41 1.61
CA LYS A 63 -10.42 -16.36 2.66
C LYS A 63 -9.22 -16.75 3.51
N SER A 64 -8.11 -17.14 2.89
CA SER A 64 -6.87 -17.46 3.62
C SER A 64 -6.37 -16.29 4.48
N PHE A 65 -6.52 -15.05 4.00
CA PHE A 65 -6.19 -13.88 4.80
C PHE A 65 -7.11 -13.71 6.01
N ILE A 66 -8.42 -13.93 5.84
CA ILE A 66 -9.40 -13.87 6.93
C ILE A 66 -9.17 -14.97 7.95
N ASP A 67 -8.86 -16.20 7.52
CA ASP A 67 -8.54 -17.30 8.43
C ASP A 67 -7.30 -16.97 9.26
N ALA A 68 -6.27 -16.39 8.63
CA ALA A 68 -5.09 -15.91 9.33
C ALA A 68 -5.38 -14.75 10.30
N LEU A 69 -6.42 -13.96 10.06
CA LEU A 69 -6.83 -12.85 10.93
C LEU A 69 -7.23 -13.34 12.33
N GLU A 70 -7.75 -14.56 12.47
CA GLU A 70 -8.18 -15.10 13.76
C GLU A 70 -7.03 -15.19 14.77
N SER A 71 -5.79 -15.37 14.29
CA SER A 71 -4.59 -15.38 15.13
C SER A 71 -4.35 -14.07 15.88
N ILE A 72 -4.91 -12.95 15.40
CA ILE A 72 -4.80 -11.63 16.06
C ILE A 72 -5.53 -11.62 17.40
N ASN A 73 -6.54 -12.47 17.60
CA ASN A 73 -7.27 -12.52 18.87
C ASN A 73 -6.36 -12.95 20.03
N CYS A 74 -5.23 -13.60 19.75
CA CYS A 74 -4.23 -13.98 20.74
C CYS A 74 -3.19 -12.89 21.01
N LEU A 75 -3.20 -11.78 20.26
CA LEU A 75 -2.23 -10.70 20.39
C LEU A 75 -2.53 -9.86 21.64
N ASN A 76 -1.65 -9.93 22.64
CA ASN A 76 -1.73 -9.10 23.83
C ASN A 76 -0.71 -7.96 23.77
N ILE A 77 -1.17 -6.71 23.79
CA ILE A 77 -0.32 -5.51 23.73
C ILE A 77 -0.50 -4.71 25.01
N PRO A 78 0.56 -4.50 25.81
CA PRO A 78 0.49 -3.70 27.02
C PRO A 78 0.03 -2.27 26.72
N ARG A 79 -1.04 -1.82 27.37
CA ARG A 79 -1.56 -0.45 27.22
C ARG A 79 -0.65 0.58 27.89
N TYR A 80 -0.02 0.22 29.00
CA TYR A 80 0.96 1.05 29.68
C TYR A 80 2.34 0.86 29.03
N CYS A 81 2.81 1.91 28.35
CA CYS A 81 4.07 1.89 27.62
C CYS A 81 5.27 2.39 28.45
N LEU A 82 5.01 3.19 29.49
CA LEU A 82 6.03 3.74 30.37
C LEU A 82 6.46 2.69 31.41
N GLN A 83 7.59 2.96 32.05
CA GLN A 83 8.08 2.16 33.18
C GLN A 83 8.28 3.08 34.37
N ASP A 84 7.71 2.71 35.51
CA ASP A 84 7.87 3.46 36.74
C ASP A 84 9.34 3.47 37.17
N LYS A 85 9.82 4.61 37.68
CA LYS A 85 11.22 4.84 38.09
C LYS A 85 12.26 4.76 36.97
N SER A 86 11.85 4.90 35.69
CA SER A 86 12.84 5.02 34.61
C SER A 86 13.72 6.25 34.82
N ILE A 87 15.04 6.06 34.84
CA ILE A 87 16.01 7.16 34.87
C ILE A 87 16.14 7.79 33.49
N ARG A 88 15.99 6.98 32.43
CA ARG A 88 16.13 7.43 31.05
C ARG A 88 15.06 6.82 30.17
N THR A 89 14.40 7.66 29.39
CA THR A 89 13.41 7.26 28.40
C THR A 89 13.81 7.81 27.03
N GLU A 90 13.81 6.94 26.04
CA GLU A 90 14.21 7.24 24.67
C GLU A 90 13.11 6.86 23.70
N LEU A 91 12.92 7.68 22.67
CA LEU A 91 12.00 7.38 21.57
C LEU A 91 12.80 6.94 20.36
N HIS A 92 12.61 5.69 19.93
CA HIS A 92 13.32 5.08 18.81
C HIS A 92 12.34 4.93 17.63
N GLY A 93 12.65 5.57 16.51
CA GLY A 93 11.84 5.50 15.30
C GLY A 93 12.50 4.63 14.24
N PHE A 94 11.74 3.67 13.72
CA PHE A 94 12.15 2.85 12.57
C PHE A 94 11.20 3.14 11.42
N SER A 95 11.73 3.22 10.20
CA SER A 95 10.94 3.34 8.98
C SER A 95 11.38 2.34 7.95
N ASP A 96 10.41 1.75 7.27
CA ASP A 96 10.65 0.82 6.16
C ASP A 96 9.71 1.14 4.99
N SER A 97 10.18 0.84 3.79
CA SER A 97 9.49 1.12 2.55
C SER A 97 9.75 0.06 1.49
N SER A 98 8.64 -0.41 0.94
CA SER A 98 8.58 -1.26 -0.24
C SER A 98 7.86 -0.55 -1.39
N GLU A 99 7.82 -1.22 -2.55
CA GLU A 99 7.04 -0.77 -3.71
C GLU A 99 5.53 -0.80 -3.46
N LYS A 100 5.06 -1.63 -2.53
CA LYS A 100 3.63 -1.82 -2.23
C LYS A 100 3.14 -0.96 -1.08
N ALA A 101 3.98 -0.73 -0.08
CA ALA A 101 3.64 0.09 1.09
C ALA A 101 4.88 0.58 1.82
N TYR A 102 4.70 1.62 2.62
CA TYR A 102 5.72 2.14 3.52
C TYR A 102 5.12 2.40 4.88
N GLY A 103 5.94 2.31 5.93
CA GLY A 103 5.50 2.50 7.29
C GLY A 103 6.61 2.99 8.20
N ALA A 104 6.22 3.45 9.37
CA ALA A 104 7.11 3.76 10.46
C ALA A 104 6.53 3.24 11.77
N ALA A 105 7.39 2.81 12.67
CA ALA A 105 7.07 2.35 14.01
C ALA A 105 7.91 3.12 15.03
N LEU A 106 7.25 3.59 16.08
CA LEU A 106 7.87 4.28 17.20
C LEU A 106 7.89 3.36 18.40
N TYR A 107 9.07 3.10 18.94
CA TYR A 107 9.28 2.32 20.15
C TYR A 107 9.73 3.24 21.27
N LEU A 108 9.19 2.99 22.46
CA LEU A 108 9.65 3.62 23.69
C LEU A 108 10.62 2.66 24.37
N ARG A 109 11.83 3.14 24.63
CA ARG A 109 12.87 2.42 25.36
C ARG A 109 13.07 3.10 26.71
N CYS A 110 12.78 2.40 27.80
CA CYS A 110 12.98 2.86 29.16
C CYS A 110 14.13 2.09 29.81
N ILE A 111 14.95 2.81 30.58
CA ILE A 111 16.06 2.24 31.37
C ILE A 111 15.81 2.58 32.84
N ASP A 112 15.78 1.56 33.68
CA ASP A 112 15.68 1.70 35.13
C ASP A 112 17.05 1.96 35.79
N SER A 113 17.03 2.39 37.04
CA SER A 113 18.16 2.51 37.96
C SER A 113 19.03 1.27 38.08
N SER A 114 18.44 0.08 37.95
CA SER A 114 19.13 -1.21 37.92
C SER A 114 19.82 -1.51 36.57
N GLY A 115 19.63 -0.66 35.55
CA GLY A 115 20.07 -0.90 34.18
C GLY A 115 19.12 -1.80 33.37
N GLN A 116 17.99 -2.24 33.93
CA GLN A 116 17.01 -3.03 33.19
C GLN A 116 16.36 -2.20 32.08
N ILE A 117 16.30 -2.77 30.88
CA ILE A 117 15.75 -2.12 29.68
C ILE A 117 14.39 -2.73 29.35
N SER A 118 13.37 -1.89 29.18
CA SER A 118 12.12 -2.29 28.55
C SER A 118 11.89 -1.53 27.25
N VAL A 119 11.42 -2.24 26.22
CA VAL A 119 11.10 -1.66 24.92
C VAL A 119 9.67 -2.02 24.56
N ARG A 120 8.85 -1.02 24.24
CA ARG A 120 7.44 -1.21 23.88
C ARG A 120 7.11 -0.43 22.61
N LEU A 121 6.29 -1.01 21.74
CA LEU A 121 5.75 -0.30 20.59
C LEU A 121 4.74 0.74 21.09
N LEU A 122 5.02 2.02 20.83
CA LEU A 122 4.14 3.11 21.22
C LEU A 122 3.03 3.31 20.18
N CYS A 123 3.42 3.45 18.92
CA CYS A 123 2.49 3.56 17.80
C CYS A 123 3.21 3.25 16.49
N SER A 124 2.44 2.95 15.45
CA SER A 124 2.95 2.84 14.10
C SER A 124 2.01 3.51 13.12
N LYS A 125 2.52 3.81 11.93
CA LYS A 125 1.71 4.29 10.83
C LYS A 125 2.21 3.70 9.53
N SER A 126 1.30 3.07 8.80
CA SER A 126 1.56 2.57 7.46
C SER A 126 0.68 3.24 6.43
N LYS A 127 1.16 3.25 5.19
CA LYS A 127 0.41 3.73 4.04
C LYS A 127 0.78 2.93 2.80
N VAL A 128 -0.26 2.54 2.05
CA VAL A 128 -0.09 1.89 0.75
C VAL A 128 0.57 2.86 -0.22
N ALA A 129 1.57 2.35 -0.94
CA ALA A 129 2.28 3.12 -1.93
C ALA A 129 1.33 3.44 -3.10
N PRO A 130 1.19 4.71 -3.51
CA PRO A 130 0.42 5.02 -4.71
C PRO A 130 1.12 4.48 -5.95
N LEU A 131 0.33 4.05 -6.94
CA LEU A 131 0.78 3.35 -8.15
C LEU A 131 1.61 4.19 -9.15
N LYS A 132 2.05 5.41 -8.79
CA LYS A 132 2.73 6.35 -9.71
C LYS A 132 4.23 6.41 -9.45
N SER A 133 5.03 6.52 -10.51
CA SER A 133 6.51 6.50 -10.51
C SER A 133 7.19 7.42 -9.47
N ALA A 134 6.65 8.62 -9.26
CA ALA A 134 7.20 9.56 -8.28
C ALA A 134 7.12 9.08 -6.82
N GLU A 135 6.24 8.14 -6.56
CA GLU A 135 6.02 7.64 -5.21
C GLU A 135 6.98 6.48 -4.90
N THR A 136 7.49 5.77 -5.90
CA THR A 136 8.57 4.78 -5.78
C THR A 136 9.88 5.42 -5.35
N THR A 137 10.23 6.58 -5.92
CA THR A 137 11.42 7.35 -5.50
C THR A 137 11.28 7.83 -4.05
N LYS A 138 10.10 8.32 -3.68
CA LYS A 138 9.81 8.72 -2.30
C LYS A 138 9.82 7.55 -1.31
N ALA A 139 9.36 6.37 -1.74
CA ALA A 139 9.42 5.14 -0.98
C ALA A 139 10.88 4.78 -0.64
N LYS A 140 11.75 4.70 -1.64
CA LYS A 140 13.19 4.44 -1.43
C LYS A 140 13.85 5.44 -0.47
N ILE A 141 13.56 6.73 -0.61
CA ILE A 141 14.11 7.76 0.29
C ILE A 141 13.68 7.54 1.74
N ARG A 142 12.47 7.00 1.97
CA ARG A 142 11.95 6.72 3.32
C ARG A 142 12.54 5.49 4.00
N ASN A 143 13.32 4.67 3.31
CA ASN A 143 14.12 3.64 3.97
C ASN A 143 15.20 4.25 4.87
N SER A 144 15.67 5.44 4.52
CA SER A 144 16.78 6.08 5.22
C SER A 144 16.39 7.40 5.89
N PHE A 145 15.36 8.10 5.38
CA PHE A 145 15.04 9.46 5.83
C PHE A 145 13.54 9.73 5.98
N TRP A 146 13.13 10.26 7.14
CA TRP A 146 11.79 10.78 7.36
C TRP A 146 11.70 12.28 7.01
N ILE A 147 11.67 12.61 5.71
CA ILE A 147 11.61 14.00 5.24
C ILE A 147 10.14 14.49 5.23
N PRO A 148 9.76 15.50 6.03
CA PRO A 148 8.46 16.15 5.91
C PRO A 148 8.29 16.71 4.49
N SER A 149 7.13 16.48 3.86
CA SER A 149 6.85 16.96 2.49
C SER A 149 7.76 16.45 1.37
N ALA A 150 8.43 15.30 1.55
CA ALA A 150 9.28 14.65 0.53
C ALA A 150 8.66 14.55 -0.87
N ARG A 151 7.33 14.45 -0.95
CA ARG A 151 6.59 14.38 -2.21
C ARG A 151 6.85 15.59 -3.12
N ASN A 152 6.90 16.80 -2.57
CA ASN A 152 7.07 18.02 -3.35
C ASN A 152 8.49 18.12 -3.88
N VAL A 153 9.47 17.77 -3.04
CA VAL A 153 10.88 17.70 -3.40
C VAL A 153 11.10 16.66 -4.51
N VAL A 154 10.60 15.43 -4.33
CA VAL A 154 10.72 14.35 -5.32
C VAL A 154 10.07 14.74 -6.64
N ARG A 155 8.89 15.35 -6.63
CA ARG A 155 8.24 15.83 -7.87
C ARG A 155 9.04 16.93 -8.57
N LYS A 156 9.64 17.85 -7.81
CA LYS A 156 10.51 18.90 -8.37
C LYS A 156 11.68 18.24 -9.10
N ILE A 157 12.40 17.34 -8.43
CA ILE A 157 13.55 16.61 -8.97
C ILE A 157 13.18 15.78 -10.21
N LEU A 158 12.09 15.03 -10.16
CA LEU A 158 11.66 14.19 -11.28
C LEU A 158 11.25 15.01 -12.52
N ARG A 159 10.80 16.25 -12.34
CA ARG A 159 10.48 17.17 -13.44
C ARG A 159 11.72 17.78 -14.08
N THR A 160 12.74 18.13 -13.29
CA THR A 160 14.01 18.67 -13.79
C THR A 160 14.95 17.60 -14.33
N CYS A 161 14.84 16.35 -13.88
CA CYS A 161 15.69 15.25 -14.35
C CYS A 161 15.31 14.79 -15.77
N ILE A 162 16.22 14.98 -16.74
CA ILE A 162 16.04 14.58 -18.14
C ILE A 162 15.76 13.08 -18.26
N THR A 163 16.48 12.22 -17.53
CA THR A 163 16.28 10.77 -17.56
C THR A 163 14.89 10.37 -17.07
N CYS A 164 14.46 10.90 -15.92
CA CYS A 164 13.14 10.61 -15.37
C CYS A 164 12.02 11.16 -16.26
N ARG A 165 12.25 12.31 -16.89
CA ARG A 165 11.32 12.92 -17.85
C ARG A 165 11.18 12.07 -19.11
N LYS A 166 12.26 11.49 -19.64
CA LYS A 166 12.23 10.54 -20.76
C LYS A 166 11.50 9.25 -20.39
N ILE A 167 11.80 8.66 -19.22
CA ILE A 167 11.15 7.42 -18.74
C ILE A 167 9.66 7.63 -18.46
N SER A 168 9.28 8.81 -17.93
CA SER A 168 7.89 9.11 -17.59
C SER A 168 7.11 9.75 -18.75
N ALA A 169 7.73 9.95 -19.91
CA ALA A 169 7.06 10.50 -21.08
C ALA A 169 5.97 9.54 -21.55
N LYS A 170 4.74 10.03 -21.72
CA LYS A 170 3.71 9.26 -22.39
C LYS A 170 4.07 9.17 -23.86
N GLY A 171 4.09 7.97 -24.43
CA GLY A 171 4.19 7.81 -25.87
C GLY A 171 3.03 8.56 -26.54
N SER A 172 3.35 9.49 -27.43
CA SER A 172 2.36 10.11 -28.31
C SER A 172 2.00 9.10 -29.38
N GLN A 173 0.72 8.80 -29.55
CA GLN A 173 0.28 8.16 -30.78
C GLN A 173 0.41 9.20 -31.90
N GLN A 174 1.08 8.83 -33.00
CA GLN A 174 1.05 9.63 -34.21
C GLN A 174 -0.41 9.70 -34.68
N LEU A 175 -0.98 10.90 -34.72
CA LEU A 175 -2.23 11.13 -35.43
C LEU A 175 -1.89 11.11 -36.92
N MET A 176 -2.15 9.98 -37.58
CA MET A 176 -2.13 9.94 -39.05
C MET A 176 -3.48 10.40 -39.57
N ALA A 177 -3.47 11.25 -40.58
CA ALA A 177 -4.68 11.54 -41.34
C ALA A 177 -5.19 10.26 -42.02
N ASP A 178 -6.49 10.19 -42.27
CA ASP A 178 -7.06 9.10 -43.07
C ASP A 178 -6.32 9.01 -44.40
N LEU A 179 -5.79 7.82 -44.70
CA LEU A 179 -5.11 7.58 -45.96
C LEU A 179 -6.14 7.73 -47.10
N PRO A 180 -5.83 8.49 -48.16
CA PRO A 180 -6.73 8.58 -49.32
C PRO A 180 -7.08 7.18 -49.83
N ALA A 181 -8.32 6.98 -50.29
CA ALA A 181 -8.78 5.69 -50.79
C ALA A 181 -7.79 5.06 -51.79
N ALA A 182 -7.16 5.87 -52.64
CA ALA A 182 -6.12 5.42 -53.59
C ALA A 182 -4.91 4.69 -52.96
N ARG A 183 -4.62 4.87 -51.67
CA ARG A 183 -3.52 4.17 -50.95
C ARG A 183 -3.95 2.92 -50.21
N VAL A 184 -5.23 2.78 -49.87
CA VAL A 184 -5.78 1.65 -49.08
C VAL A 184 -6.61 0.70 -49.93
N THR A 185 -7.16 1.16 -51.05
CA THR A 185 -7.86 0.32 -52.01
C THR A 185 -6.82 -0.44 -52.84
N ALA A 186 -6.79 -1.76 -52.67
CA ALA A 186 -5.96 -2.62 -53.49
C ALA A 186 -6.35 -2.45 -54.98
N CYS A 187 -5.43 -1.92 -55.78
CA CYS A 187 -5.59 -1.77 -57.22
C CYS A 187 -4.48 -2.53 -57.95
N ARG A 188 -4.72 -2.93 -59.19
CA ARG A 188 -3.67 -3.54 -60.03
C ARG A 188 -2.69 -2.43 -60.43
N VAL A 189 -1.40 -2.72 -60.31
CA VAL A 189 -0.32 -1.71 -60.41
C VAL A 189 -0.28 -1.03 -61.78
N PHE A 190 -0.78 -1.67 -62.83
CA PHE A 190 -0.99 -1.08 -64.15
C PHE A 190 -2.18 -1.77 -64.85
N THR A 191 -3.14 -1.00 -65.36
CA THR A 191 -4.14 -1.46 -66.35
C THR A 191 -3.96 -0.65 -67.62
N GLN A 192 -3.81 -1.35 -68.76
CA GLN A 192 -3.80 -0.78 -70.11
C GLN A 192 -5.18 -0.27 -70.51
#